data_AF-A0A7Y3I2G8-F1
#
_entry.id   AF-A0A7Y3I2G8-F1
#
_cell.length_a   1.000
_cell.length_b   1.000
_cell.length_c   1.000
_cell.angle_alpha   90.00
_cell.angle_beta   90.00
_cell.angle_gamma   90.00
#
_symmetry.space_group_name_H-M   'P 1'
#
loop_
_entity.id
_entity.type
_entity.pdbx_description
1 polymer ?
#
loop_
_entity_poly.entity_id
_entity_poly.type
_entity_poly.pdbx_seq_one_letter_code
_entity_poly.pdbx_strand_id
1 'polypeptide(L)'
;MQRSCNAEWGRGARVRRVWPAAATLATFIAATSLGRTLESESVPFDTYRQYDAGENSTGVVAIDVDGDGDLDLAVSNRVSNDVSILINLGDATFDDPVSCPVGLQPRYVVGADFDGDGDADLATTDKMGNSGTLLQNLGDGSFIPLDQLAVSQPDWLIAADLDDDGDQDLLVSEFTSPHCLTLLVNDGAMIFTTAESWVVPAGPRGGDVADLSGGGFRDVVVTAIVDDVVTVLFNDGDGFFGEAIDLPAGEQPRYAAAADFDADGDVDLAVINKAGDDLWLYWNHGDGSFSAPPLDRYPTNSMPHAIDSADFDLDGDIDLAISHVNVESFVRLMLNDGFGRFTPQLLTSPDGGAHVIAVDLQSDGDHDLVTANTNNGSVNVFLNRTREPGGGLELALPATGEAATAPGPVFDVELRMRDLGGQEAIRFETSLRFRPHRVTFLHGAYTSEPFGLPLITPIVAMDDRIDLSAGLDPSTGQPPSSDDAVLAVLTFESTGPSCGFELEFCLNEGPSRLIQPDGTAIVPLALHILPGCPGDVTGDCVVDFADLLEVLAYWGPCPGCRADLDDSGTVALGDLLQILAAWGSCGQ
;
A
#
# COMPACT_ATOMS: atom_id res chain seq x y z
N MET A 1 -29.43 72.09 -17.25
CA MET A 1 -28.10 72.64 -16.86
C MET A 1 -28.09 72.85 -15.35
N GLN A 2 -27.05 72.33 -14.67
CA GLN A 2 -26.64 72.59 -13.26
C GLN A 2 -27.63 72.09 -12.17
N ARG A 3 -27.27 71.70 -10.93
CA ARG A 3 -26.06 71.29 -10.18
C ARG A 3 -26.59 70.82 -8.79
N SER A 4 -25.73 70.13 -8.02
CA SER A 4 -25.61 70.07 -6.54
C SER A 4 -26.53 69.20 -5.66
N CYS A 5 -25.85 68.45 -4.77
CA CYS A 5 -26.32 67.76 -3.56
C CYS A 5 -26.82 68.71 -2.47
N ASN A 6 -27.71 68.20 -1.60
CA ASN A 6 -27.73 68.48 -0.16
C ASN A 6 -28.47 67.36 0.60
N ALA A 7 -28.06 67.15 1.85
CA ALA A 7 -28.37 66.01 2.70
C ALA A 7 -29.56 66.25 3.67
N GLU A 8 -29.96 65.14 4.30
CA GLU A 8 -30.59 64.96 5.63
C GLU A 8 -32.09 64.66 5.81
N TRP A 9 -32.32 63.41 6.28
CA TRP A 9 -33.20 62.88 7.34
C TRP A 9 -34.72 63.16 7.39
N GLY A 10 -35.50 62.07 7.39
CA GLY A 10 -36.87 62.02 7.92
C GLY A 10 -37.59 60.70 7.67
N ARG A 11 -37.75 59.88 8.71
CA ARG A 11 -38.31 58.50 8.69
C ARG A 11 -39.81 58.46 8.34
N GLY A 12 -40.21 57.43 7.59
CA GLY A 12 -41.62 57.02 7.42
C GLY A 12 -41.74 55.83 6.47
N ALA A 13 -42.23 54.70 6.97
CA ALA A 13 -42.11 53.39 6.33
C ALA A 13 -43.16 53.07 5.23
N ARG A 14 -42.72 52.19 4.32
CA ARG A 14 -43.43 51.25 3.41
C ARG A 14 -44.28 51.81 2.26
N VAL A 15 -43.75 51.72 1.03
CA VAL A 15 -44.47 51.22 -0.18
C VAL A 15 -43.47 50.53 -1.13
N ARG A 16 -43.91 49.40 -1.70
CA ARG A 16 -43.32 48.60 -2.79
C ARG A 16 -42.68 49.42 -3.93
N ARG A 17 -41.50 48.99 -4.40
CA ARG A 17 -41.20 48.88 -5.84
C ARG A 17 -39.94 48.03 -6.11
N VAL A 18 -40.19 46.99 -6.89
CA VAL A 18 -39.31 46.22 -7.79
C VAL A 18 -38.03 46.95 -8.21
N TRP A 19 -36.89 46.29 -8.06
CA TRP A 19 -35.69 46.47 -8.88
C TRP A 19 -35.12 45.10 -9.27
N PRO A 20 -34.47 45.00 -10.45
CA PRO A 20 -34.20 43.77 -11.16
C PRO A 20 -32.95 43.06 -10.63
N ALA A 21 -32.94 41.74 -10.81
CA ALA A 21 -31.82 40.86 -10.54
C ALA A 21 -30.62 41.23 -11.42
N ALA A 22 -29.66 41.99 -10.88
CA ALA A 22 -28.30 42.11 -11.38
C ALA A 22 -27.46 42.85 -10.34
N ALA A 23 -26.85 42.12 -9.39
CA ALA A 23 -25.63 42.47 -8.65
C ALA A 23 -25.57 41.70 -7.31
N THR A 24 -25.24 40.41 -7.36
CA THR A 24 -24.58 39.71 -6.24
C THR A 24 -23.92 38.44 -6.77
N LEU A 25 -22.90 38.62 -7.61
CA LEU A 25 -22.02 37.55 -8.08
C LEU A 25 -20.58 38.09 -8.08
N ALA A 26 -20.07 38.44 -6.89
CA ALA A 26 -18.69 38.89 -6.71
C ALA A 26 -18.17 38.72 -5.26
N THR A 27 -18.80 37.90 -4.43
CA THR A 27 -18.30 37.65 -3.07
C THR A 27 -18.76 36.29 -2.57
N PHE A 28 -18.42 35.22 -3.29
CA PHE A 28 -18.45 33.83 -2.82
C PHE A 28 -17.60 32.94 -3.75
N ILE A 29 -16.44 33.46 -4.18
CA ILE A 29 -15.34 32.67 -4.78
C ILE A 29 -14.09 33.12 -4.03
N ALA A 30 -14.01 32.73 -2.77
CA ALA A 30 -12.83 32.87 -1.91
C ALA A 30 -13.04 32.01 -0.65
N ALA A 31 -13.43 30.74 -0.83
CA ALA A 31 -13.44 29.72 0.23
C ALA A 31 -13.71 28.30 -0.32
N THR A 32 -13.15 27.94 -1.49
CA THR A 32 -12.96 26.54 -1.91
C THR A 32 -11.77 26.44 -2.87
N SER A 33 -10.72 27.25 -2.66
CA SER A 33 -9.41 26.60 -2.62
C SER A 33 -9.32 26.12 -1.19
N LEU A 34 -9.73 24.87 -0.94
CA LEU A 34 -9.05 24.15 0.13
C LEU A 34 -7.59 24.26 -0.29
N GLY A 35 -6.85 25.15 0.38
CA GLY A 35 -5.44 24.87 0.53
C GLY A 35 -5.44 23.47 1.11
N ARG A 36 -5.04 22.49 0.31
CA ARG A 36 -4.22 21.44 0.86
C ARG A 36 -3.08 22.20 1.53
N THR A 37 -3.26 22.51 2.81
CA THR A 37 -2.14 22.38 3.72
C THR A 37 -1.57 21.01 3.38
N LEU A 38 -0.30 20.97 2.96
CA LEU A 38 0.51 19.75 3.05
C LEU A 38 0.49 19.35 4.54
N GLU A 39 -0.62 18.77 4.98
CA GLU A 39 -0.56 17.80 6.06
C GLU A 39 0.17 16.64 5.39
N SER A 40 1.32 16.23 5.94
CA SER A 40 1.98 15.03 5.44
C SER A 40 0.93 13.93 5.52
N GLU A 41 0.59 13.33 4.38
CA GLU A 41 -0.35 12.21 4.37
C GLU A 41 0.35 11.12 5.19
N SER A 42 -0.21 10.83 6.37
CA SER A 42 0.32 9.77 7.21
C SER A 42 -0.01 8.45 6.55
N VAL A 43 0.94 7.51 6.51
CA VAL A 43 0.70 6.17 5.99
C VAL A 43 -0.38 5.48 6.81
N PRO A 44 -1.47 5.00 6.19
CA PRO A 44 -2.59 4.38 6.89
C PRO A 44 -2.25 2.95 7.29
N PHE A 45 -1.47 2.77 8.37
CA PHE A 45 -1.30 1.46 8.99
C PHE A 45 -2.47 1.11 9.91
N ASP A 46 -2.95 -0.13 9.81
CA ASP A 46 -3.86 -0.72 10.79
C ASP A 46 -3.22 -0.76 12.19
N THR A 47 -4.07 -0.88 13.21
CA THR A 47 -3.58 -1.27 14.53
C THR A 47 -2.95 -2.66 14.44
N TYR A 48 -1.77 -2.83 15.05
CA TYR A 48 -1.04 -4.09 14.98
C TYR A 48 -1.88 -5.31 15.38
N ARG A 49 -1.66 -6.41 14.68
CA ARG A 49 -2.03 -7.76 15.11
C ARG A 49 -0.82 -8.37 15.80
N GLN A 50 -1.05 -9.10 16.88
CA GLN A 50 0.02 -9.75 17.64
C GLN A 50 -0.15 -11.25 17.57
N TYR A 51 0.95 -11.94 17.30
CA TYR A 51 1.03 -13.39 17.23
C TYR A 51 2.09 -13.90 18.20
N ASP A 52 1.79 -15.02 18.86
CA ASP A 52 2.75 -15.67 19.74
C ASP A 52 3.94 -16.19 18.91
N ALA A 53 5.14 -16.14 19.49
CA ALA A 53 6.35 -16.76 18.95
C ALA A 53 7.06 -17.52 20.08
N GLY A 54 8.31 -17.18 20.40
CA GLY A 54 9.06 -17.72 21.53
C GLY A 54 9.67 -16.63 22.42
N GLU A 55 10.22 -17.00 23.56
CA GLU A 55 10.68 -16.02 24.55
C GLU A 55 11.86 -15.18 24.02
N ASN A 56 11.70 -13.84 24.09
CA ASN A 56 12.71 -12.86 23.68
C ASN A 56 13.07 -12.96 22.18
N SER A 57 12.08 -12.76 21.32
CA SER A 57 12.22 -12.76 19.87
C SER A 57 13.14 -11.62 19.40
N THR A 58 14.17 -11.93 18.61
CA THR A 58 15.24 -10.98 18.26
C THR A 58 15.46 -10.75 16.77
N GLY A 59 15.06 -11.70 15.92
CA GLY A 59 15.12 -11.57 14.46
C GLY A 59 13.88 -12.17 13.83
N VAL A 60 13.49 -11.65 12.68
CA VAL A 60 12.38 -12.15 11.85
C VAL A 60 12.77 -12.02 10.40
N VAL A 61 12.40 -13.01 9.59
CA VAL A 61 12.46 -13.01 8.13
C VAL A 61 11.10 -13.43 7.59
N ALA A 62 10.71 -12.86 6.46
CA ALA A 62 9.53 -13.27 5.72
C ALA A 62 9.95 -14.07 4.48
N ILE A 63 9.46 -15.30 4.36
CA ILE A 63 9.82 -16.23 3.27
C ILE A 63 8.75 -17.32 3.19
N ASP A 64 8.37 -17.73 1.98
CA ASP A 64 7.43 -18.84 1.74
C ASP A 64 8.11 -20.17 2.10
N VAL A 65 7.72 -20.79 3.22
CA VAL A 65 8.34 -22.04 3.71
C VAL A 65 7.51 -23.29 3.40
N ASP A 66 6.27 -23.16 2.95
CA ASP A 66 5.42 -24.31 2.61
C ASP A 66 5.06 -24.42 1.12
N GLY A 67 5.57 -23.49 0.31
CA GLY A 67 5.50 -23.48 -1.14
C GLY A 67 4.12 -23.09 -1.68
N ASP A 68 3.29 -22.42 -0.87
CA ASP A 68 1.94 -22.01 -1.28
C ASP A 68 1.89 -20.64 -1.98
N GLY A 69 3.00 -19.90 -1.95
CA GLY A 69 3.19 -18.60 -2.58
C GLY A 69 2.92 -17.40 -1.67
N ASP A 70 2.45 -17.62 -0.44
CA ASP A 70 2.27 -16.59 0.57
C ASP A 70 3.52 -16.52 1.47
N LEU A 71 3.96 -15.30 1.84
CA LEU A 71 5.15 -15.15 2.68
C LEU A 71 4.83 -15.51 4.14
N ASP A 72 5.53 -16.51 4.68
CA ASP A 72 5.47 -16.91 6.09
C ASP A 72 6.46 -16.13 6.93
N LEU A 73 6.41 -16.31 8.26
CA LEU A 73 7.39 -15.70 9.18
C LEU A 73 8.21 -16.76 9.92
N ALA A 74 9.53 -16.63 9.84
CA ALA A 74 10.46 -17.34 10.71
C ALA A 74 11.08 -16.37 11.73
N VAL A 75 11.01 -16.71 13.01
CA VAL A 75 11.34 -15.81 14.13
C VAL A 75 12.34 -16.45 15.07
N SER A 76 13.52 -15.86 15.24
CA SER A 76 14.53 -16.36 16.18
C SER A 76 14.23 -15.93 17.61
N ASN A 77 14.21 -16.87 18.55
CA ASN A 77 13.84 -16.61 19.93
C ASN A 77 14.98 -16.92 20.90
N ARG A 78 15.55 -15.86 21.44
CA ARG A 78 16.83 -15.90 22.15
C ARG A 78 16.78 -16.70 23.45
N VAL A 79 15.65 -16.71 24.16
CA VAL A 79 15.56 -17.37 25.48
C VAL A 79 15.05 -18.81 25.35
N SER A 80 14.08 -19.06 24.47
CA SER A 80 13.59 -20.42 24.19
C SER A 80 14.59 -21.28 23.41
N ASN A 81 15.56 -20.67 22.70
CA ASN A 81 16.54 -21.37 21.85
C ASN A 81 15.88 -22.16 20.72
N ASP A 82 14.94 -21.52 20.06
CA ASP A 82 14.23 -22.03 18.90
C ASP A 82 14.02 -20.93 17.86
N VAL A 83 13.63 -21.36 16.67
CA VAL A 83 12.98 -20.53 15.65
C VAL A 83 11.51 -20.90 15.65
N SER A 84 10.62 -19.91 15.77
CA SER A 84 9.18 -20.09 15.55
C SER A 84 8.87 -19.89 14.06
N ILE A 85 8.14 -20.82 13.47
CA ILE A 85 7.60 -20.75 12.12
C ILE A 85 6.12 -20.44 12.22
N LEU A 86 5.68 -19.34 11.63
CA LEU A 86 4.29 -18.90 11.57
C LEU A 86 3.86 -18.94 10.11
N ILE A 87 2.99 -19.90 9.77
CA ILE A 87 2.46 -20.07 8.41
C ILE A 87 1.37 -19.03 8.16
N ASN A 88 1.51 -18.26 7.09
CA ASN A 88 0.55 -17.26 6.63
C ASN A 88 -0.60 -17.97 5.93
N LEU A 89 -1.82 -17.50 6.16
CA LEU A 89 -3.05 -18.06 5.57
C LEU A 89 -3.50 -17.27 4.31
N GLY A 90 -2.62 -16.43 3.77
CA GLY A 90 -2.81 -15.60 2.57
C GLY A 90 -3.48 -14.25 2.79
N ASP A 91 -3.76 -13.87 4.04
CA ASP A 91 -4.37 -12.58 4.41
C ASP A 91 -3.65 -11.88 5.58
N ALA A 92 -2.35 -12.20 5.72
CA ALA A 92 -1.50 -11.81 6.84
C ALA A 92 -2.11 -12.19 8.20
N THR A 93 -2.85 -13.30 8.24
CA THR A 93 -3.16 -14.03 9.46
C THR A 93 -2.34 -15.30 9.50
N PHE A 94 -1.90 -15.67 10.71
CA PHE A 94 -0.95 -16.76 10.90
C PHE A 94 -1.53 -17.87 11.75
N ASP A 95 -1.19 -19.11 11.39
CA ASP A 95 -1.46 -20.29 12.20
C ASP A 95 -0.65 -20.30 13.52
N ASP A 96 -0.97 -21.23 14.42
CA ASP A 96 -0.22 -21.40 15.67
C ASP A 96 1.26 -21.70 15.37
N PRO A 97 2.22 -21.03 16.04
CA PRO A 97 3.64 -21.15 15.71
C PRO A 97 4.18 -22.56 15.95
N VAL A 98 4.95 -23.06 14.99
CA VAL A 98 5.73 -24.30 15.12
C VAL A 98 7.14 -23.95 15.61
N SER A 99 7.58 -24.57 16.70
CA SER A 99 8.91 -24.36 17.27
C SER A 99 9.93 -25.35 16.71
N CYS A 100 11.01 -24.82 16.15
CA CYS A 100 12.18 -25.55 15.63
C CYS A 100 13.38 -25.29 16.54
N PRO A 101 13.83 -26.27 17.36
CA PRO A 101 14.97 -26.09 18.25
C PRO A 101 16.27 -25.81 17.49
N VAL A 102 17.04 -24.82 17.96
CA VAL A 102 18.36 -24.45 17.41
C VAL A 102 19.40 -24.32 18.52
N GLY A 103 20.60 -23.84 18.18
CA GLY A 103 21.65 -23.59 19.16
C GLY A 103 21.31 -22.51 20.20
N LEU A 104 22.22 -22.26 21.13
CA LEU A 104 21.95 -21.41 22.29
C LEU A 104 21.97 -19.91 21.96
N GLN A 105 20.92 -19.21 22.40
CA GLN A 105 20.68 -17.79 22.17
C GLN A 105 20.78 -17.40 20.69
N PRO A 106 19.88 -17.92 19.83
CA PRO A 106 19.78 -17.49 18.46
C PRO A 106 19.50 -15.98 18.42
N ARG A 107 20.13 -15.26 17.49
CA ARG A 107 20.01 -13.80 17.38
C ARG A 107 19.34 -13.33 16.10
N TYR A 108 19.78 -13.88 14.98
CA TYR A 108 19.23 -13.62 13.67
C TYR A 108 18.80 -14.92 13.01
N VAL A 109 17.88 -14.80 12.06
CA VAL A 109 17.44 -15.85 11.17
C VAL A 109 17.34 -15.24 9.78
N VAL A 110 17.79 -15.97 8.77
CA VAL A 110 17.65 -15.65 7.35
C VAL A 110 17.10 -16.87 6.64
N GLY A 111 16.48 -16.69 5.49
CA GLY A 111 15.99 -17.77 4.66
C GLY A 111 16.39 -17.62 3.21
N ALA A 112 16.68 -18.75 2.56
CA ALA A 112 16.96 -18.89 1.14
C ALA A 112 16.94 -20.37 0.76
N ASP A 113 16.84 -20.70 -0.52
CA ASP A 113 17.07 -22.06 -1.02
C ASP A 113 18.59 -22.36 -0.98
N PHE A 114 19.05 -23.13 0.03
CA PHE A 114 20.47 -23.39 0.23
C PHE A 114 20.93 -24.72 -0.37
N ASP A 115 20.03 -25.63 -0.75
CA ASP A 115 20.37 -26.89 -1.41
C ASP A 115 19.86 -27.04 -2.85
N GLY A 116 19.28 -25.97 -3.39
CA GLY A 116 18.86 -25.87 -4.78
C GLY A 116 17.65 -26.74 -5.13
N ASP A 117 16.86 -27.15 -4.13
CA ASP A 117 15.69 -28.00 -4.33
C ASP A 117 14.39 -27.21 -4.60
N GLY A 118 14.44 -25.89 -4.42
CA GLY A 118 13.35 -24.94 -4.64
C GLY A 118 12.54 -24.60 -3.40
N ASP A 119 12.83 -25.23 -2.25
CA ASP A 119 12.18 -24.96 -0.97
C ASP A 119 13.03 -23.99 -0.13
N ALA A 120 12.39 -23.06 0.57
CA ALA A 120 13.11 -22.10 1.40
C ALA A 120 13.66 -22.73 2.68
N ASP A 121 14.98 -22.79 2.81
CA ASP A 121 15.68 -23.19 4.04
C ASP A 121 15.92 -22.00 4.98
N LEU A 122 16.38 -22.27 6.20
CA LEU A 122 16.73 -21.23 7.16
C LEU A 122 18.12 -21.41 7.76
N ALA A 123 18.75 -20.30 8.16
CA ALA A 123 20.01 -20.29 8.90
C ALA A 123 19.94 -19.34 10.09
N THR A 124 20.51 -19.72 11.24
CA THR A 124 20.52 -18.91 12.46
C THR A 124 21.90 -18.67 13.04
N THR A 125 22.06 -17.56 13.75
CA THR A 125 23.27 -17.23 14.53
C THR A 125 23.08 -17.55 16.02
N ASP A 126 23.70 -18.63 16.50
CA ASP A 126 23.55 -19.10 17.87
C ASP A 126 24.66 -18.55 18.77
N LYS A 127 24.49 -17.29 19.17
CA LYS A 127 25.58 -16.50 19.78
C LYS A 127 26.24 -17.18 20.97
N MET A 128 25.47 -17.77 21.89
CA MET A 128 26.02 -18.46 23.06
C MET A 128 26.34 -19.93 22.81
N GLY A 129 25.85 -20.49 21.70
CA GLY A 129 26.28 -21.79 21.18
C GLY A 129 27.71 -21.74 20.62
N ASN A 130 28.16 -20.56 20.17
CA ASN A 130 29.36 -20.40 19.34
C ASN A 130 29.25 -21.27 18.09
N SER A 131 28.11 -21.15 17.41
CA SER A 131 27.77 -21.88 16.20
C SER A 131 26.67 -21.12 15.46
N GLY A 132 26.34 -21.55 14.25
CA GLY A 132 25.03 -21.34 13.67
C GLY A 132 24.35 -22.68 13.37
N THR A 133 23.02 -22.65 13.30
CA THR A 133 22.20 -23.80 12.94
C THR A 133 21.65 -23.59 11.53
N LEU A 134 21.74 -24.59 10.68
CA LEU A 134 21.00 -24.65 9.42
C LEU A 134 19.73 -25.45 9.67
N LEU A 135 18.62 -25.04 9.11
CA LEU A 135 17.34 -25.73 9.16
C LEU A 135 16.97 -26.05 7.72
N GLN A 136 17.07 -27.31 7.34
CA GLN A 136 16.67 -27.79 6.02
C GLN A 136 15.16 -27.95 5.99
N ASN A 137 14.51 -27.31 5.01
CA ASN A 137 13.09 -27.46 4.75
C ASN A 137 12.81 -28.77 4.01
N LEU A 138 11.62 -29.34 4.20
CA LEU A 138 11.15 -30.54 3.52
C LEU A 138 10.05 -30.24 2.49
N GLY A 139 9.81 -28.95 2.21
CA GLY A 139 8.84 -28.45 1.23
C GLY A 139 7.40 -28.38 1.74
N ASP A 140 7.20 -28.43 3.06
CA ASP A 140 5.87 -28.34 3.69
C ASP A 140 5.89 -27.51 4.99
N GLY A 141 6.88 -26.63 5.14
CA GLY A 141 7.12 -25.84 6.35
C GLY A 141 7.69 -26.65 7.52
N SER A 142 8.03 -27.93 7.32
CA SER A 142 8.70 -28.75 8.32
C SER A 142 10.22 -28.76 8.14
N PHE A 143 10.94 -28.54 9.25
CA PHE A 143 12.38 -28.35 9.23
C PHE A 143 13.15 -29.46 9.95
N ILE A 144 14.31 -29.82 9.40
CA ILE A 144 15.32 -30.65 10.05
C ILE A 144 16.52 -29.79 10.44
N PRO A 145 16.88 -29.70 11.75
CA PRO A 145 18.07 -28.99 12.16
C PRO A 145 19.35 -29.75 11.80
N LEU A 146 20.29 -29.03 11.19
CA LEU A 146 21.63 -29.44 10.83
C LEU A 146 22.66 -28.56 11.56
N ASP A 147 23.62 -29.19 12.22
CA ASP A 147 24.75 -28.49 12.86
C ASP A 147 25.88 -28.29 11.85
N GLN A 148 25.98 -27.12 11.18
CA GLN A 148 27.02 -26.93 10.16
C GLN A 148 27.78 -25.58 10.13
N LEU A 149 27.40 -24.54 10.89
CA LEU A 149 28.13 -23.27 10.79
C LEU A 149 29.17 -23.11 11.90
N ALA A 150 30.45 -23.27 11.52
CA ALA A 150 31.59 -23.14 12.42
C ALA A 150 32.03 -21.67 12.59
N VAL A 151 31.26 -20.92 13.39
CA VAL A 151 31.49 -19.48 13.70
C VAL A 151 31.55 -19.25 15.21
N SER A 152 32.17 -18.16 15.66
CA SER A 152 32.43 -17.88 17.08
C SER A 152 31.72 -16.62 17.60
N GLN A 153 30.77 -16.81 18.51
CA GLN A 153 29.83 -15.76 18.98
C GLN A 153 29.23 -14.93 17.85
N PRO A 154 28.55 -15.58 16.88
CA PRO A 154 27.93 -14.85 15.79
C PRO A 154 26.85 -13.89 16.31
N ASP A 155 26.71 -12.73 15.67
CA ASP A 155 25.67 -11.75 15.99
C ASP A 155 24.66 -11.66 14.84
N TRP A 156 25.04 -11.00 13.75
CA TRP A 156 24.26 -10.80 12.52
C TRP A 156 24.73 -11.70 11.39
N LEU A 157 23.81 -12.00 10.48
CA LEU A 157 23.92 -12.93 9.36
C LEU A 157 23.09 -12.40 8.19
N ILE A 158 23.59 -12.56 6.97
CA ILE A 158 22.86 -12.32 5.73
C ILE A 158 23.09 -13.48 4.75
N ALA A 159 22.08 -13.77 3.92
CA ALA A 159 22.15 -14.71 2.82
C ALA A 159 22.18 -13.95 1.48
N ALA A 160 23.17 -14.23 0.64
CA ALA A 160 23.29 -13.66 -0.69
C ALA A 160 24.31 -14.46 -1.50
N ASP A 161 24.13 -14.54 -2.81
CA ASP A 161 25.17 -14.98 -3.75
C ASP A 161 26.28 -13.91 -3.80
N LEU A 162 27.40 -14.15 -3.12
CA LEU A 162 28.49 -13.19 -2.95
C LEU A 162 29.69 -13.48 -3.84
N ASP A 163 29.76 -14.67 -4.44
CA ASP A 163 30.80 -15.06 -5.39
C ASP A 163 30.32 -15.32 -6.84
N ASP A 164 29.05 -14.98 -7.12
CA ASP A 164 28.37 -15.03 -8.43
C ASP A 164 28.38 -16.45 -9.03
N ASP A 165 28.34 -17.48 -8.19
CA ASP A 165 28.26 -18.87 -8.60
C ASP A 165 26.83 -19.41 -8.71
N GLY A 166 25.86 -18.62 -8.24
CA GLY A 166 24.43 -18.89 -8.28
C GLY A 166 23.86 -19.52 -7.02
N ASP A 167 24.70 -19.93 -6.07
CA ASP A 167 24.31 -20.50 -4.79
C ASP A 167 24.25 -19.41 -3.71
N GLN A 168 23.32 -19.53 -2.75
CA GLN A 168 23.19 -18.53 -1.69
C GLN A 168 24.24 -18.77 -0.59
N ASP A 169 25.17 -17.83 -0.45
CA ASP A 169 26.20 -17.85 0.59
C ASP A 169 25.71 -17.23 1.90
N LEU A 170 26.50 -17.38 2.95
CA LEU A 170 26.26 -16.76 4.25
C LEU A 170 27.43 -15.88 4.68
N LEU A 171 27.13 -14.65 5.07
CA LEU A 171 28.10 -13.74 5.67
C LEU A 171 27.77 -13.49 7.14
N VAL A 172 28.72 -13.77 8.03
CA VAL A 172 28.50 -13.80 9.48
C VAL A 172 29.39 -12.83 10.21
N SER A 173 28.80 -11.97 11.03
CA SER A 173 29.54 -11.12 11.98
C SER A 173 29.84 -11.86 13.28
N GLU A 174 31.10 -11.83 13.72
CA GLU A 174 31.58 -12.52 14.91
C GLU A 174 32.01 -11.52 15.99
N PHE A 175 31.34 -11.60 17.15
CA PHE A 175 31.58 -10.68 18.26
C PHE A 175 32.80 -11.08 19.12
N THR A 176 33.41 -12.24 18.86
CA THR A 176 34.62 -12.71 19.54
C THR A 176 35.82 -11.83 19.15
N SER A 177 36.89 -11.77 19.97
CA SER A 177 38.12 -11.07 19.59
C SER A 177 39.17 -12.05 19.05
N PRO A 178 39.81 -11.81 17.87
CA PRO A 178 39.60 -10.66 16.99
C PRO A 178 38.19 -10.64 16.40
N HIS A 179 37.62 -9.43 16.26
CA HIS A 179 36.29 -9.23 15.69
C HIS A 179 36.35 -9.47 14.19
N CYS A 180 35.50 -10.34 13.68
CA CYS A 180 35.57 -10.77 12.30
C CYS A 180 34.22 -10.64 11.59
N LEU A 181 34.30 -10.50 10.27
CA LEU A 181 33.25 -10.83 9.33
C LEU A 181 33.72 -12.05 8.54
N THR A 182 32.92 -13.11 8.48
CA THR A 182 33.34 -14.40 7.91
C THR A 182 32.36 -14.82 6.83
N LEU A 183 32.89 -15.03 5.62
CA LEU A 183 32.14 -15.56 4.47
C LEU A 183 32.17 -17.09 4.51
N LEU A 184 30.98 -17.67 4.48
CA LEU A 184 30.75 -19.10 4.34
C LEU A 184 30.12 -19.31 2.97
N VAL A 185 30.89 -19.89 2.05
CA VAL A 185 30.44 -20.18 0.69
C VAL A 185 29.69 -21.50 0.67
N ASN A 186 28.55 -21.51 0.00
CA ASN A 186 27.72 -22.68 -0.22
C ASN A 186 28.19 -23.45 -1.46
N ASP A 187 27.92 -24.76 -1.54
CA ASP A 187 28.23 -25.57 -2.73
C ASP A 187 26.96 -26.01 -3.51
N GLY A 188 25.85 -25.34 -3.24
CA GLY A 188 24.53 -25.64 -3.78
C GLY A 188 23.90 -26.91 -3.21
N ALA A 189 24.49 -27.49 -2.14
CA ALA A 189 23.95 -28.65 -1.44
C ALA A 189 23.92 -28.43 0.08
N MET A 190 23.79 -27.17 0.50
CA MET A 190 23.80 -26.72 1.90
C MET A 190 25.08 -27.14 2.65
N ILE A 191 26.22 -27.27 1.95
CA ILE A 191 27.52 -27.51 2.56
C ILE A 191 28.31 -26.22 2.56
N PHE A 192 28.29 -25.56 3.72
CA PHE A 192 28.99 -24.30 3.90
C PHE A 192 30.46 -24.51 4.27
N THR A 193 31.36 -23.81 3.56
CA THR A 193 32.78 -23.79 3.88
C THR A 193 33.28 -22.36 4.09
N THR A 194 34.13 -22.15 5.08
CA THR A 194 34.74 -20.83 5.30
C THR A 194 35.69 -20.51 4.14
N ALA A 195 35.31 -19.53 3.33
CA ALA A 195 36.14 -19.00 2.26
C ALA A 195 37.18 -18.04 2.82
N GLU A 196 36.72 -16.97 3.47
CA GLU A 196 37.58 -15.95 4.06
C GLU A 196 36.96 -15.33 5.33
N SER A 197 37.82 -14.71 6.14
CA SER A 197 37.44 -13.99 7.35
C SER A 197 38.28 -12.71 7.47
N TRP A 198 37.61 -11.57 7.56
CA TRP A 198 38.22 -10.25 7.65
C TRP A 198 38.14 -9.72 9.07
N VAL A 199 39.26 -9.23 9.59
CA VAL A 199 39.24 -8.51 10.87
C VAL A 199 38.63 -7.14 10.62
N VAL A 200 37.53 -6.88 11.30
CA VAL A 200 36.79 -5.61 11.22
C VAL A 200 36.90 -4.85 12.53
N PRO A 201 36.54 -3.55 12.55
CA PRO A 201 36.45 -2.78 13.79
C PRO A 201 35.53 -3.43 14.83
N ALA A 202 35.72 -3.06 16.09
CA ALA A 202 35.21 -3.80 17.22
C ALA A 202 33.68 -3.77 17.34
N GLY A 203 33.12 -4.95 17.62
CA GLY A 203 31.70 -5.16 17.82
C GLY A 203 30.86 -5.07 16.54
N PRO A 204 31.20 -5.83 15.49
CA PRO A 204 30.36 -5.92 14.28
C PRO A 204 28.96 -6.41 14.68
N ARG A 205 27.90 -5.80 14.16
CA ARG A 205 26.56 -6.00 14.71
C ARG A 205 25.41 -6.13 13.75
N GLY A 206 25.33 -5.32 12.71
CA GLY A 206 24.19 -5.26 11.81
C GLY A 206 24.53 -4.38 10.63
N GLY A 207 23.80 -4.53 9.53
CA GLY A 207 24.10 -3.84 8.29
C GLY A 207 23.28 -4.44 7.17
N ASP A 208 23.79 -4.29 5.95
CA ASP A 208 23.07 -4.58 4.74
C ASP A 208 24.03 -4.93 3.59
N VAL A 209 23.48 -5.38 2.46
CA VAL A 209 24.23 -5.78 1.27
C VAL A 209 23.58 -5.17 0.02
N ALA A 210 24.34 -4.37 -0.72
CA ALA A 210 23.86 -3.64 -1.90
C ALA A 210 25.01 -3.24 -2.84
N ASP A 211 24.72 -2.90 -4.09
CA ASP A 211 25.74 -2.37 -5.02
C ASP A 211 26.03 -0.90 -4.71
N LEU A 212 27.07 -0.66 -3.90
CA LEU A 212 27.49 0.68 -3.48
C LEU A 212 28.55 1.26 -4.41
N SER A 213 29.26 0.39 -5.14
CA SER A 213 30.31 0.77 -6.08
C SER A 213 29.80 1.05 -7.51
N GLY A 214 28.54 0.72 -7.80
CA GLY A 214 27.94 0.81 -9.14
C GLY A 214 28.47 -0.25 -10.11
N GLY A 215 29.10 -1.31 -9.58
CA GLY A 215 29.77 -2.37 -10.33
C GLY A 215 28.85 -3.50 -10.76
N GLY A 216 27.62 -3.55 -10.23
CA GLY A 216 26.68 -4.64 -10.38
C GLY A 216 26.90 -5.80 -9.41
N PHE A 217 27.87 -5.69 -8.50
CA PHE A 217 28.16 -6.69 -7.46
C PHE A 217 27.72 -6.17 -6.11
N ARG A 218 27.27 -7.07 -5.24
CA ARG A 218 26.78 -6.68 -3.93
C ARG A 218 27.95 -6.46 -2.96
N ASP A 219 28.08 -5.23 -2.49
CA ASP A 219 28.99 -4.80 -1.44
C ASP A 219 28.36 -5.02 -0.07
N VAL A 220 29.19 -5.09 0.97
CA VAL A 220 28.73 -5.34 2.35
C VAL A 220 28.92 -4.12 3.22
N VAL A 221 27.91 -3.81 4.02
CA VAL A 221 27.95 -2.79 5.07
C VAL A 221 27.80 -3.48 6.41
N VAL A 222 28.65 -3.12 7.38
CA VAL A 222 28.54 -3.61 8.75
C VAL A 222 28.85 -2.51 9.75
N THR A 223 27.99 -2.33 10.75
CA THR A 223 28.25 -1.39 11.84
C THR A 223 29.12 -2.03 12.92
N ALA A 224 30.06 -1.27 13.47
CA ALA A 224 30.92 -1.65 14.58
C ALA A 224 30.57 -0.84 15.83
N ILE A 225 29.75 -1.43 16.71
CA ILE A 225 29.13 -0.73 17.85
C ILE A 225 30.13 -0.27 18.92
N VAL A 226 31.34 -0.84 18.97
CA VAL A 226 32.35 -0.50 19.99
C VAL A 226 33.29 0.60 19.50
N ASP A 227 33.63 0.59 18.20
CA ASP A 227 34.56 1.55 17.61
C ASP A 227 33.87 2.77 16.97
N ASP A 228 32.53 2.81 16.99
CA ASP A 228 31.71 3.91 16.45
C ASP A 228 31.96 4.18 14.96
N VAL A 229 32.02 3.11 14.16
CA VAL A 229 32.20 3.18 12.71
C VAL A 229 31.21 2.29 11.96
N VAL A 230 31.01 2.60 10.69
CA VAL A 230 30.41 1.71 9.70
C VAL A 230 31.50 1.31 8.72
N THR A 231 31.71 0.01 8.55
CA THR A 231 32.68 -0.55 7.62
C THR A 231 31.97 -0.99 6.35
N VAL A 232 32.46 -0.53 5.20
CA VAL A 232 31.99 -0.97 3.87
C VAL A 232 33.08 -1.82 3.23
N LEU A 233 32.72 -3.02 2.77
CA LEU A 233 33.58 -3.95 2.07
C LEU A 233 33.08 -4.08 0.63
N PHE A 234 33.91 -3.65 -0.32
CA PHE A 234 33.56 -3.70 -1.74
C PHE A 234 33.84 -5.07 -2.34
N ASN A 235 32.87 -5.64 -3.04
CA ASN A 235 32.94 -6.94 -3.69
C ASN A 235 33.21 -6.76 -5.19
N ASP A 236 34.19 -7.49 -5.72
CA ASP A 236 34.48 -7.51 -7.16
C ASP A 236 33.76 -8.67 -7.89
N GLY A 237 32.90 -9.42 -7.18
CA GLY A 237 32.06 -10.48 -7.73
C GLY A 237 32.70 -11.87 -7.77
N ASP A 238 33.81 -12.07 -7.06
CA ASP A 238 34.52 -13.36 -6.97
C ASP A 238 34.58 -13.92 -5.54
N GLY A 239 33.74 -13.39 -4.64
CA GLY A 239 33.71 -13.77 -3.23
C GLY A 239 34.84 -13.16 -2.40
N PHE A 240 35.65 -12.28 -2.99
CA PHE A 240 36.71 -11.55 -2.31
C PHE A 240 36.37 -10.07 -2.18
N PHE A 241 36.54 -9.55 -0.97
CA PHE A 241 36.37 -8.13 -0.72
C PHE A 241 37.69 -7.38 -0.82
N GLY A 242 37.63 -6.20 -1.45
CA GLY A 242 38.74 -5.27 -1.57
C GLY A 242 39.14 -4.60 -0.24
N GLU A 243 39.84 -3.46 -0.34
CA GLU A 243 40.17 -2.66 0.85
C GLU A 243 38.88 -2.06 1.43
N ALA A 244 38.58 -2.43 2.68
CA ALA A 244 37.43 -1.89 3.39
C ALA A 244 37.62 -0.40 3.72
N ILE A 245 36.51 0.35 3.71
CA ILE A 245 36.48 1.74 4.18
C ILE A 245 35.73 1.82 5.51
N ASP A 246 36.25 2.62 6.43
CA ASP A 246 35.60 2.90 7.72
C ASP A 246 35.04 4.33 7.72
N LEU A 247 33.72 4.43 7.79
CA LEU A 247 32.97 5.67 7.90
C LEU A 247 32.72 6.00 9.39
N PRO A 248 33.09 7.20 9.89
CA PRO A 248 32.85 7.58 11.28
C PRO A 248 31.36 7.74 11.57
N ALA A 249 30.81 6.99 12.53
CA ALA A 249 29.40 7.00 12.88
C ALA A 249 29.09 7.75 14.19
N GLY A 250 27.82 7.75 14.60
CA GLY A 250 27.38 8.25 15.90
C GLY A 250 27.69 7.26 17.03
N GLU A 251 27.24 7.56 18.24
CA GLU A 251 27.54 6.72 19.40
C GLU A 251 26.78 5.38 19.35
N GLN A 252 27.52 4.27 19.35
CA GLN A 252 27.03 2.90 19.27
C GLN A 252 26.18 2.63 18.01
N PRO A 253 26.76 2.71 16.80
CA PRO A 253 26.05 2.39 15.56
C PRO A 253 25.64 0.92 15.60
N ARG A 254 24.37 0.67 15.30
CA ARG A 254 23.76 -0.63 15.58
C ARG A 254 23.33 -1.41 14.35
N TYR A 255 22.83 -0.70 13.36
CA TYR A 255 22.32 -1.25 12.13
C TYR A 255 22.41 -0.17 11.04
N ALA A 256 22.61 -0.60 9.80
CA ALA A 256 22.58 0.24 8.63
C ALA A 256 21.61 -0.37 7.61
N ALA A 257 20.84 0.46 6.92
CA ALA A 257 20.06 0.09 5.74
C ALA A 257 20.67 0.77 4.51
N ALA A 258 20.60 0.11 3.36
CA ALA A 258 21.12 0.61 2.10
C ALA A 258 20.00 0.78 1.06
N ALA A 259 19.76 2.01 0.61
CA ALA A 259 18.82 2.33 -0.47
C ALA A 259 19.15 3.70 -1.07
N ASP A 260 18.61 4.02 -2.23
CA ASP A 260 18.69 5.36 -2.82
C ASP A 260 17.71 6.30 -2.09
N PHE A 261 18.23 7.14 -1.18
CA PHE A 261 17.40 7.98 -0.31
C PHE A 261 17.24 9.41 -0.83
N ASP A 262 18.00 9.83 -1.85
CA ASP A 262 17.86 11.14 -2.49
C ASP A 262 17.50 11.09 -3.99
N ALA A 263 17.11 9.90 -4.45
CA ALA A 263 16.61 9.61 -5.79
C ALA A 263 17.61 9.99 -6.90
N ASP A 264 18.91 9.91 -6.60
CA ASP A 264 19.98 10.24 -7.55
C ASP A 264 20.45 9.02 -8.38
N GLY A 265 19.99 7.83 -8.01
CA GLY A 265 20.26 6.55 -8.66
C GLY A 265 21.39 5.75 -8.01
N ASP A 266 22.07 6.30 -7.01
CA ASP A 266 23.14 5.65 -6.27
C ASP A 266 22.64 5.16 -4.89
N VAL A 267 23.06 3.98 -4.46
CA VAL A 267 22.63 3.45 -3.16
C VAL A 267 23.36 4.17 -2.02
N ASP A 268 22.60 4.80 -1.12
CA ASP A 268 23.06 5.49 0.08
C ASP A 268 22.98 4.62 1.34
N LEU A 269 23.47 5.14 2.48
CA LEU A 269 23.39 4.45 3.77
C LEU A 269 22.63 5.25 4.83
N ALA A 270 21.69 4.59 5.50
CA ALA A 270 20.99 5.10 6.69
C ALA A 270 21.44 4.31 7.94
N VAL A 271 22.10 4.98 8.89
CA VAL A 271 22.75 4.35 10.05
C VAL A 271 22.11 4.81 11.36
N ILE A 272 21.55 3.86 12.10
CA ILE A 272 20.98 4.13 13.43
C ILE A 272 22.02 3.98 14.54
N ASN A 273 22.13 5.01 15.39
CA ASN A 273 23.06 5.04 16.51
C ASN A 273 22.30 4.88 17.82
N LYS A 274 22.52 3.74 18.48
CA LYS A 274 21.71 3.31 19.63
C LYS A 274 21.90 4.20 20.85
N ALA A 275 23.13 4.64 21.14
CA ALA A 275 23.41 5.50 22.28
C ALA A 275 23.28 6.99 21.94
N GLY A 276 23.43 7.33 20.66
CA GLY A 276 23.21 8.69 20.15
C GLY A 276 21.73 9.07 20.03
N ASP A 277 20.82 8.09 20.02
CA ASP A 277 19.38 8.28 19.78
C ASP A 277 19.10 9.06 18.47
N ASP A 278 19.91 8.81 17.46
CA ASP A 278 19.85 9.47 16.16
C ASP A 278 20.07 8.51 14.98
N LEU A 279 19.67 8.99 13.80
CA LEU A 279 19.90 8.41 12.49
C LEU A 279 20.82 9.34 11.71
N TRP A 280 21.84 8.77 11.07
CA TRP A 280 22.83 9.43 10.23
C TRP A 280 22.71 8.93 8.79
N LEU A 281 22.83 9.82 7.81
CA LEU A 281 22.76 9.48 6.38
C LEU A 281 24.13 9.67 5.70
N TYR A 282 24.55 8.73 4.88
CA TYR A 282 25.75 8.85 4.05
C TYR A 282 25.35 8.81 2.59
N TRP A 283 25.53 9.95 1.94
CA TRP A 283 25.32 10.11 0.50
C TRP A 283 26.46 9.48 -0.26
N ASN A 284 26.13 8.47 -1.06
CA ASN A 284 27.06 7.86 -1.99
C ASN A 284 27.22 8.74 -3.25
N HIS A 285 28.23 8.46 -4.05
CA HIS A 285 28.50 9.16 -5.30
C HIS A 285 28.56 8.20 -6.51
N GLY A 286 28.03 6.99 -6.33
CA GLY A 286 27.95 5.95 -7.34
C GLY A 286 29.26 5.24 -7.65
N ASP A 287 30.34 5.56 -6.93
CA ASP A 287 31.67 4.96 -7.08
C ASP A 287 32.21 4.36 -5.77
N GLY A 288 31.33 4.14 -4.78
CA GLY A 288 31.69 3.69 -3.44
C GLY A 288 32.32 4.78 -2.57
N SER A 289 32.40 6.02 -3.03
CA SER A 289 32.82 7.16 -2.20
C SER A 289 31.63 7.85 -1.55
N PHE A 290 31.76 8.10 -0.24
CA PHE A 290 30.71 8.74 0.55
C PHE A 290 31.09 10.17 0.92
N SER A 291 30.06 11.02 1.01
CA SER A 291 30.20 12.36 1.56
C SER A 291 30.75 12.33 3.00
N ALA A 292 31.54 13.36 3.34
CA ALA A 292 32.03 13.59 4.70
C ALA A 292 30.86 13.64 5.71
N PRO A 293 31.08 13.31 7.01
CA PRO A 293 30.03 12.82 7.89
C PRO A 293 28.79 13.71 7.92
N PRO A 294 27.59 13.11 8.02
CA PRO A 294 26.32 13.79 7.84
C PRO A 294 26.21 15.07 8.67
N LEU A 295 25.83 16.17 8.00
CA LEU A 295 25.41 17.39 8.68
C LEU A 295 24.02 17.24 9.31
N ASP A 296 23.19 16.38 8.71
CA ASP A 296 21.81 16.16 9.10
C ASP A 296 21.70 14.92 9.99
N ARG A 297 21.19 15.13 11.20
CA ARG A 297 20.95 14.08 12.19
C ARG A 297 19.47 14.07 12.51
N TYR A 298 18.86 12.91 12.35
CA TYR A 298 17.44 12.74 12.64
C TYR A 298 17.27 12.11 14.02
N PRO A 299 16.64 12.79 14.98
CA PRO A 299 16.37 12.19 16.28
C PRO A 299 15.44 10.98 16.14
N THR A 300 15.85 9.84 16.68
CA THR A 300 15.04 8.61 16.75
C THR A 300 14.30 8.49 18.10
N ASN A 301 14.60 9.39 19.05
CA ASN A 301 14.10 9.54 20.42
C ASN A 301 14.77 8.64 21.45
N SER A 302 14.76 7.31 21.31
CA SER A 302 15.43 6.44 22.29
C SER A 302 15.72 5.02 21.82
N MET A 303 16.98 4.61 21.93
CA MET A 303 17.46 3.22 21.78
C MET A 303 16.96 2.52 20.49
N PRO A 304 17.20 3.10 19.29
CA PRO A 304 16.88 2.42 18.04
C PRO A 304 17.63 1.07 17.96
N HIS A 305 16.97 0.05 17.42
CA HIS A 305 17.45 -1.33 17.46
C HIS A 305 17.71 -1.92 16.08
N ALA A 306 16.75 -1.80 15.17
CA ALA A 306 16.84 -2.19 13.78
C ALA A 306 16.19 -1.11 12.90
N ILE A 307 16.55 -1.12 11.62
CA ILE A 307 16.02 -0.25 10.59
C ILE A 307 15.81 -1.08 9.33
N ASP A 308 14.73 -0.81 8.61
CA ASP A 308 14.48 -1.35 7.28
C ASP A 308 13.89 -0.26 6.38
N SER A 309 13.92 -0.45 5.07
CA SER A 309 13.56 0.56 4.07
C SER A 309 12.58 0.02 3.03
N ALA A 310 11.54 0.81 2.73
CA ALA A 310 10.59 0.55 1.65
C ALA A 310 9.84 1.85 1.32
N ASP A 311 9.18 1.90 0.17
CA ASP A 311 8.23 2.97 -0.17
C ASP A 311 6.88 2.66 0.51
N PHE A 312 6.60 3.29 1.67
CA PHE A 312 5.41 2.97 2.47
C PHE A 312 4.18 3.77 2.07
N ASP A 313 4.35 4.98 1.54
CA ASP A 313 3.24 5.83 1.08
C ASP A 313 3.02 5.82 -0.45
N LEU A 314 3.85 5.06 -1.17
CA LEU A 314 3.78 4.82 -2.60
C LEU A 314 3.97 6.08 -3.44
N ASP A 315 4.77 7.01 -2.94
CA ASP A 315 5.15 8.22 -3.69
C ASP A 315 6.37 8.01 -4.59
N GLY A 316 7.03 6.86 -4.48
CA GLY A 316 8.20 6.46 -5.26
C GLY A 316 9.54 6.74 -4.58
N ASP A 317 9.53 7.35 -3.39
CA ASP A 317 10.72 7.64 -2.61
C ASP A 317 10.88 6.60 -1.49
N ILE A 318 12.11 6.14 -1.23
CA ILE A 318 12.33 5.12 -0.20
C ILE A 318 12.27 5.73 1.21
N ASP A 319 11.38 5.21 2.03
CA ASP A 319 11.20 5.55 3.45
C ASP A 319 12.00 4.63 4.38
N LEU A 320 11.96 4.91 5.69
CA LEU A 320 12.60 4.08 6.71
C LEU A 320 11.63 3.72 7.85
N ALA A 321 11.67 2.46 8.29
CA ALA A 321 11.02 1.97 9.50
C ALA A 321 12.07 1.63 10.57
N ILE A 322 11.98 2.24 11.75
CA ILE A 322 12.95 2.07 12.83
C ILE A 322 12.26 1.47 14.06
N SER A 323 12.78 0.34 14.54
CA SER A 323 12.31 -0.31 15.77
C SER A 323 13.07 0.18 17.00
N HIS A 324 12.41 0.20 18.16
CA HIS A 324 12.98 0.67 19.42
C HIS A 324 12.74 -0.34 20.54
N VAL A 325 13.67 -0.40 21.50
CA VAL A 325 13.54 -1.30 22.66
C VAL A 325 13.57 -0.56 23.99
N ASN A 326 12.79 -1.06 24.96
CA ASN A 326 12.89 -0.79 26.41
C ASN A 326 12.55 0.61 26.95
N VAL A 327 12.22 1.61 26.13
CA VAL A 327 11.90 2.96 26.65
C VAL A 327 10.67 3.56 26.00
N GLU A 328 10.46 3.34 24.71
CA GLU A 328 9.29 3.84 23.99
C GLU A 328 8.80 2.76 23.00
N SER A 329 7.56 2.33 23.22
CA SER A 329 6.95 1.19 22.53
C SER A 329 6.36 1.59 21.18
N PHE A 330 7.22 1.94 20.21
CA PHE A 330 6.78 2.29 18.86
C PHE A 330 7.76 1.80 17.77
N VAL A 331 7.21 1.64 16.57
CA VAL A 331 7.98 1.72 15.33
C VAL A 331 7.90 3.15 14.83
N ARG A 332 9.03 3.73 14.46
CA ARG A 332 9.09 5.07 13.89
C ARG A 332 9.25 4.93 12.39
N LEU A 333 8.24 5.38 11.67
CA LEU A 333 8.34 5.62 10.24
C LEU A 333 8.97 6.98 10.02
N MET A 334 9.89 7.05 9.07
CA MET A 334 10.54 8.26 8.61
C MET A 334 10.21 8.33 7.12
N LEU A 335 9.24 9.18 6.78
CA LEU A 335 8.75 9.35 5.40
C LEU A 335 9.66 10.31 4.65
N ASN A 336 10.24 9.87 3.54
CA ASN A 336 11.16 10.64 2.74
C ASN A 336 10.40 11.67 1.87
N ASP A 337 11.12 12.67 1.35
CA ASP A 337 10.57 13.63 0.37
C ASP A 337 11.26 13.55 -0.99
N GLY A 338 11.97 12.45 -1.24
CA GLY A 338 12.79 12.20 -2.41
C GLY A 338 14.12 12.95 -2.43
N PHE A 339 14.45 13.71 -1.38
CA PHE A 339 15.71 14.44 -1.26
C PHE A 339 16.40 14.16 0.08
N GLY A 340 16.12 13.02 0.70
CA GLY A 340 16.71 12.62 1.96
C GLY A 340 16.17 13.39 3.17
N ARG A 341 15.02 14.07 3.07
CA ARG A 341 14.40 14.76 4.20
C ARG A 341 13.24 13.97 4.76
N PHE A 342 13.43 13.53 5.99
CA PHE A 342 12.47 12.63 6.61
C PHE A 342 11.48 13.33 7.54
N THR A 343 10.20 13.00 7.38
CA THR A 343 9.10 13.39 8.27
C THR A 343 8.68 12.19 9.14
N PRO A 344 8.73 12.30 10.47
CA PRO A 344 8.46 11.16 11.34
C PRO A 344 6.95 10.90 11.53
N GLN A 345 6.56 9.65 11.40
CA GLN A 345 5.28 9.08 11.86
C GLN A 345 5.53 8.00 12.92
N LEU A 346 4.65 7.89 13.91
CA LEU A 346 4.78 6.91 15.00
C LEU A 346 3.68 5.86 14.94
N LEU A 347 4.09 4.59 14.88
CA LEU A 347 3.21 3.44 15.00
C LEU A 347 3.35 2.83 16.40
N THR A 348 2.25 2.66 17.12
CA THR A 348 2.30 2.11 18.48
C THR A 348 2.62 0.61 18.45
N SER A 349 3.72 0.19 19.09
CA SER A 349 4.18 -1.20 19.21
C SER A 349 4.55 -1.52 20.66
N PRO A 350 3.59 -1.93 21.52
CA PRO A 350 3.73 -2.02 22.99
C PRO A 350 4.95 -2.81 23.47
N ASP A 351 5.41 -3.77 22.66
CA ASP A 351 6.27 -4.86 23.12
C ASP A 351 7.75 -4.73 22.71
N GLY A 352 8.11 -3.64 22.04
CA GLY A 352 9.49 -3.26 21.75
C GLY A 352 10.17 -4.19 20.74
N GLY A 353 10.16 -3.79 19.48
CA GLY A 353 10.76 -4.55 18.38
C GLY A 353 12.29 -4.53 18.41
N ALA A 354 12.93 -5.70 18.53
CA ALA A 354 14.36 -5.85 18.27
C ALA A 354 14.69 -5.93 16.78
N HIS A 355 13.74 -6.37 15.97
CA HIS A 355 13.86 -6.35 14.53
C HIS A 355 12.58 -5.75 13.94
N VAL A 356 12.72 -5.12 12.79
CA VAL A 356 11.61 -4.69 11.93
C VAL A 356 11.95 -5.10 10.52
N ILE A 357 10.97 -5.60 9.78
CA ILE A 357 11.06 -5.84 8.34
C ILE A 357 9.88 -5.20 7.63
N ALA A 358 10.10 -4.74 6.41
CA ALA A 358 9.11 -4.26 5.46
C ALA A 358 8.83 -5.36 4.42
N VAL A 359 7.57 -5.75 4.28
CA VAL A 359 7.17 -6.88 3.42
C VAL A 359 5.70 -6.81 3.08
N ASP A 360 5.32 -7.14 1.86
CA ASP A 360 3.91 -7.31 1.47
C ASP A 360 3.43 -8.72 1.82
N LEU A 361 2.65 -8.85 2.91
CA LEU A 361 2.21 -10.16 3.42
C LEU A 361 0.91 -10.66 2.79
N GLN A 362 0.18 -9.80 2.08
CA GLN A 362 -1.09 -10.14 1.43
C GLN A 362 -1.05 -10.01 -0.09
N SER A 363 0.12 -9.76 -0.67
CA SER A 363 0.31 -9.52 -2.10
C SER A 363 -0.60 -8.40 -2.66
N ASP A 364 -0.90 -7.37 -1.85
CA ASP A 364 -1.69 -6.20 -2.29
C ASP A 364 -0.80 -5.06 -2.83
N GLY A 365 0.50 -5.25 -2.72
CA GLY A 365 1.56 -4.37 -3.18
C GLY A 365 1.82 -3.17 -2.27
N ASP A 366 1.26 -3.15 -1.07
CA ASP A 366 1.65 -2.25 0.01
C ASP A 366 2.66 -2.98 0.92
N HIS A 367 3.81 -2.38 1.22
CA HIS A 367 4.73 -2.96 2.20
C HIS A 367 4.14 -2.81 3.61
N ASP A 368 3.84 -3.94 4.25
CA ASP A 368 3.49 -4.06 5.65
C ASP A 368 4.74 -4.01 6.54
N LEU A 369 4.54 -3.97 7.86
CA LEU A 369 5.63 -4.04 8.82
C LEU A 369 5.46 -5.21 9.78
N VAL A 370 6.54 -5.93 10.02
CA VAL A 370 6.61 -6.97 11.04
C VAL A 370 7.70 -6.66 12.05
N THR A 371 7.41 -6.76 13.36
CA THR A 371 8.41 -6.61 14.42
C THR A 371 8.55 -7.84 15.29
N ALA A 372 9.78 -8.29 15.54
CA ALA A 372 10.10 -9.31 16.54
C ALA A 372 10.31 -8.68 17.92
N ASN A 373 9.52 -9.09 18.92
CA ASN A 373 9.40 -8.35 20.17
C ASN A 373 10.15 -9.01 21.34
N THR A 374 11.13 -8.29 21.90
CA THR A 374 11.97 -8.84 22.98
C THR A 374 11.28 -8.92 24.34
N ASN A 375 10.19 -8.16 24.55
CA ASN A 375 9.61 -8.01 25.89
C ASN A 375 8.51 -9.03 26.21
N ASN A 376 7.87 -9.63 25.20
CA ASN A 376 6.73 -10.54 25.42
C ASN A 376 6.76 -11.81 24.56
N GLY A 377 7.79 -12.04 23.73
CA GLY A 377 7.93 -13.26 22.93
C GLY A 377 6.89 -13.40 21.84
N SER A 378 6.68 -12.31 21.10
CA SER A 378 5.67 -12.20 20.06
C SER A 378 6.25 -11.56 18.80
N VAL A 379 5.47 -11.61 17.73
CA VAL A 379 5.61 -10.69 16.60
C VAL A 379 4.40 -9.77 16.51
N ASN A 380 4.63 -8.52 16.09
CA ASN A 380 3.55 -7.60 15.74
C ASN A 380 3.55 -7.39 14.23
N VAL A 381 2.37 -7.41 13.61
CA VAL A 381 2.15 -7.20 12.18
C VAL A 381 1.28 -5.95 12.01
N PHE A 382 1.76 -4.98 11.25
CA PHE A 382 1.06 -3.73 10.91
C PHE A 382 0.76 -3.76 9.42
N LEU A 383 -0.52 -3.84 9.06
CA LEU A 383 -0.92 -3.86 7.66
C LEU A 383 -1.00 -2.45 7.10
N ASN A 384 -0.34 -2.21 5.98
CA ASN A 384 -0.40 -0.97 5.25
C ASN A 384 -1.67 -0.96 4.37
N ARG A 385 -2.35 0.20 4.31
CA ARG A 385 -3.65 0.37 3.64
C ARG A 385 -3.61 1.50 2.62
N THR A 386 -2.44 1.75 2.05
CA THR A 386 -2.21 2.88 1.14
C THR A 386 -2.94 2.68 -0.18
N ARG A 387 -2.94 1.46 -0.74
CA ARG A 387 -3.73 1.06 -1.92
C ARG A 387 -5.12 0.59 -1.61
N GLU A 388 -5.41 0.22 -0.36
CA GLU A 388 -6.79 0.02 0.00
C GLU A 388 -7.56 1.31 -0.26
N PRO A 389 -8.79 1.26 -0.81
CA PRO A 389 -9.63 2.43 -0.95
C PRO A 389 -9.97 2.97 0.44
N GLY A 390 -9.09 3.82 0.95
CA GLY A 390 -9.17 4.44 2.26
C GLY A 390 -10.46 5.23 2.37
N GLY A 391 -11.38 4.72 3.18
CA GLY A 391 -12.63 5.37 3.53
C GLY A 391 -13.68 5.29 2.44
N GLY A 392 -14.61 4.34 2.60
CA GLY A 392 -15.96 4.59 2.14
C GLY A 392 -16.36 5.99 2.62
N LEU A 393 -16.67 6.88 1.69
CA LEU A 393 -17.18 8.20 1.98
C LEU A 393 -18.50 7.98 2.73
N GLU A 394 -18.44 7.96 4.07
CA GLU A 394 -19.65 7.91 4.89
C GLU A 394 -20.30 9.27 4.72
N LEU A 395 -21.15 9.36 3.70
CA LEU A 395 -22.06 10.44 3.46
C LEU A 395 -23.08 10.39 4.60
N ALA A 396 -22.68 10.92 5.76
CA ALA A 396 -23.58 11.25 6.84
C ALA A 396 -24.50 12.34 6.31
N LEU A 397 -25.59 11.93 5.68
CA LEU A 397 -26.71 12.82 5.37
C LEU A 397 -27.11 13.44 6.72
N PRO A 398 -27.05 14.77 6.89
CA PRO A 398 -27.47 15.37 8.14
C PRO A 398 -28.92 14.96 8.36
N ALA A 399 -29.16 14.23 9.45
CA ALA A 399 -30.51 13.96 9.92
C ALA A 399 -31.17 15.32 10.13
N THR A 400 -31.96 15.77 9.16
CA THR A 400 -32.81 16.93 9.32
C THR A 400 -33.77 16.56 10.43
N GLY A 401 -33.60 17.23 11.57
CA GLY A 401 -34.21 16.83 12.81
C GLY A 401 -35.70 16.64 12.71
N GLU A 402 -36.17 15.51 13.24
CA GLU A 402 -37.12 15.46 14.33
C GLU A 402 -36.95 14.09 15.01
N ALA A 403 -37.02 14.09 16.34
CA ALA A 403 -36.76 12.91 17.16
C ALA A 403 -37.71 11.76 16.81
N ALA A 404 -37.18 10.70 16.19
CA ALA A 404 -37.86 9.42 16.01
C ALA A 404 -37.10 8.35 16.80
N THR A 405 -37.69 7.88 17.90
CA THR A 405 -37.19 6.78 18.72
C THR A 405 -37.48 5.44 18.06
N ALA A 406 -36.61 5.01 17.15
CA ALA A 406 -36.32 3.61 16.81
C ALA A 406 -35.13 3.58 15.83
N PRO A 407 -34.16 2.66 15.95
CA PRO A 407 -33.16 2.49 14.91
C PRO A 407 -33.86 2.06 13.61
N GLY A 408 -33.64 2.83 12.55
CA GLY A 408 -34.05 2.45 11.20
C GLY A 408 -33.31 1.19 10.73
N PRO A 409 -33.78 0.53 9.66
CA PRO A 409 -33.06 -0.62 9.11
C PRO A 409 -31.66 -0.17 8.67
N VAL A 410 -30.64 -0.86 9.17
CA VAL A 410 -29.28 -0.83 8.63
C VAL A 410 -29.30 -1.69 7.37
N PHE A 411 -28.82 -1.16 6.26
CA PHE A 411 -28.67 -1.89 5.01
C PHE A 411 -27.19 -2.18 4.80
N ASP A 412 -26.83 -3.47 4.80
CA ASP A 412 -25.53 -3.90 4.31
C ASP A 412 -25.63 -4.03 2.79
N VAL A 413 -24.82 -3.26 2.06
CA VAL A 413 -24.68 -3.38 0.61
C VAL A 413 -23.36 -4.11 0.35
N GLU A 414 -23.45 -5.37 -0.04
CA GLU A 414 -22.29 -6.18 -0.44
C GLU A 414 -22.18 -6.14 -1.97
N LEU A 415 -21.11 -5.55 -2.49
CA LEU A 415 -20.76 -5.60 -3.92
C LEU A 415 -19.80 -6.76 -4.12
N ARG A 416 -20.22 -7.81 -4.84
CA ARG A 416 -19.33 -8.89 -5.28
C ARG A 416 -19.06 -8.74 -6.76
N MET A 417 -17.80 -8.52 -7.11
CA MET A 417 -17.32 -8.62 -8.48
C MET A 417 -16.83 -10.03 -8.73
N ARG A 418 -17.25 -10.65 -9.84
CA ARG A 418 -16.77 -11.96 -10.27
C ARG A 418 -16.40 -11.87 -11.74
N ASP A 419 -15.12 -12.11 -12.06
CA ASP A 419 -14.71 -12.34 -13.43
C ASP A 419 -15.28 -13.67 -13.92
N LEU A 420 -15.95 -13.66 -15.07
CA LEU A 420 -16.61 -14.82 -15.66
C LEU A 420 -15.85 -15.40 -16.85
N GLY A 421 -14.64 -14.91 -17.17
CA GLY A 421 -13.73 -15.55 -18.12
C GLY A 421 -14.37 -15.93 -19.46
N GLY A 422 -14.35 -15.02 -20.43
CA GLY A 422 -14.75 -15.29 -21.81
C GLY A 422 -14.43 -14.14 -22.74
N GLN A 423 -13.69 -14.42 -23.82
CA GLN A 423 -13.25 -13.41 -24.77
C GLN A 423 -14.42 -12.69 -25.45
N GLU A 424 -14.27 -11.36 -25.54
CA GLU A 424 -15.18 -10.36 -26.12
C GLU A 424 -16.52 -10.16 -25.39
N ALA A 425 -16.46 -9.26 -24.40
CA ALA A 425 -17.50 -8.53 -23.67
C ALA A 425 -17.50 -8.83 -22.16
N ILE A 426 -16.98 -7.87 -21.38
CA ILE A 426 -17.10 -7.86 -19.92
C ILE A 426 -18.59 -7.72 -19.57
N ARG A 427 -19.18 -8.75 -18.96
CA ARG A 427 -20.50 -8.69 -18.34
C ARG A 427 -20.34 -8.57 -16.84
N PHE A 428 -20.97 -7.55 -16.25
CA PHE A 428 -21.09 -7.42 -14.80
C PHE A 428 -22.47 -7.90 -14.36
N GLU A 429 -22.52 -8.77 -13.35
CA GLU A 429 -23.73 -9.07 -12.59
C GLU A 429 -23.67 -8.35 -11.25
N THR A 430 -24.74 -7.63 -10.88
CA THR A 430 -24.90 -7.06 -9.55
C THR A 430 -25.99 -7.85 -8.83
N SER A 431 -25.72 -8.31 -7.61
CA SER A 431 -26.69 -9.05 -6.81
C SER A 431 -26.87 -8.38 -5.45
N LEU A 432 -28.06 -7.86 -5.18
CA LEU A 432 -28.47 -7.35 -3.86
C LEU A 432 -29.08 -8.50 -3.03
N ARG A 433 -28.46 -8.86 -1.90
CA ARG A 433 -29.06 -9.80 -0.93
C ARG A 433 -29.75 -9.07 0.19
N PHE A 434 -31.02 -9.41 0.44
CA PHE A 434 -31.78 -8.93 1.59
C PHE A 434 -31.90 -10.04 2.65
N ARG A 435 -31.52 -9.77 3.90
CA ARG A 435 -31.89 -10.61 5.06
C ARG A 435 -33.15 -10.05 5.72
N PRO A 436 -34.33 -10.70 5.62
CA PRO A 436 -35.49 -10.22 6.36
C PRO A 436 -35.39 -10.63 7.83
N HIS A 437 -35.27 -9.66 8.73
CA HIS A 437 -35.73 -9.85 10.10
C HIS A 437 -37.27 -9.77 10.15
N ARG A 438 -37.86 -10.77 10.81
CA ARG A 438 -39.29 -11.04 10.99
C ARG A 438 -40.13 -9.77 11.25
N VAL A 439 -41.09 -9.46 10.37
CA VAL A 439 -42.21 -8.57 10.69
C VAL A 439 -43.54 -9.29 10.42
N THR A 440 -44.34 -9.44 11.47
CA THR A 440 -45.65 -10.12 11.44
C THR A 440 -46.74 -9.14 10.99
N PHE A 441 -47.50 -9.46 9.94
CA PHE A 441 -48.63 -8.64 9.49
C PHE A 441 -49.97 -9.10 10.11
N LEU A 442 -50.72 -8.17 10.70
CA LEU A 442 -52.12 -8.35 11.10
C LEU A 442 -53.04 -8.05 9.90
N HIS A 443 -53.90 -9.01 9.53
CA HIS A 443 -54.89 -8.91 8.46
C HIS A 443 -56.09 -8.02 8.83
N GLY A 444 -56.52 -7.16 7.92
CA GLY A 444 -57.82 -6.47 7.94
C GLY A 444 -58.39 -6.35 6.53
N ALA A 445 -59.43 -7.12 6.22
CA ALA A 445 -60.11 -7.16 4.93
C ALA A 445 -61.21 -6.10 4.83
N TYR A 446 -61.43 -5.48 3.65
CA TYR A 446 -62.74 -4.88 3.31
C TYR A 446 -63.08 -4.93 1.82
N THR A 447 -64.36 -5.25 1.56
CA THR A 447 -65.10 -5.32 0.30
C THR A 447 -65.79 -3.99 -0.03
N SER A 448 -66.05 -3.76 -1.32
CA SER A 448 -66.63 -2.57 -1.99
C SER A 448 -68.14 -2.33 -1.80
N GLU A 449 -68.61 -1.08 -1.88
CA GLU A 449 -69.84 -0.58 -2.59
C GLU A 449 -70.03 0.97 -2.49
N PRO A 450 -70.85 1.64 -3.37
CA PRO A 450 -70.79 3.10 -3.65
C PRO A 450 -72.04 3.97 -3.31
N PHE A 451 -71.87 5.31 -3.30
CA PHE A 451 -72.80 6.47 -3.55
C PHE A 451 -72.86 7.61 -2.47
N GLY A 452 -72.67 8.88 -2.90
CA GLY A 452 -73.31 10.11 -2.35
C GLY A 452 -72.45 11.21 -1.65
N LEU A 453 -72.32 12.41 -2.23
CA LEU A 453 -71.61 13.64 -1.73
C LEU A 453 -72.45 14.49 -0.72
N PRO A 454 -71.96 15.59 -0.02
CA PRO A 454 -70.65 16.29 -0.03
C PRO A 454 -70.03 16.70 1.36
N LEU A 455 -68.82 17.30 1.30
CA LEU A 455 -68.15 18.28 2.22
C LEU A 455 -66.87 17.88 3.01
N ILE A 456 -65.81 18.64 2.63
CA ILE A 456 -64.65 19.20 3.35
C ILE A 456 -63.36 18.35 3.48
N THR A 457 -62.39 18.77 2.64
CA THR A 457 -60.93 18.57 2.66
C THR A 457 -60.26 18.87 4.02
N PRO A 458 -59.10 18.25 4.32
CA PRO A 458 -57.83 18.84 3.92
C PRO A 458 -56.93 17.91 3.11
N ILE A 459 -56.15 18.58 2.26
CA ILE A 459 -55.04 18.13 1.43
C ILE A 459 -53.97 17.40 2.25
N VAL A 460 -53.61 16.18 1.83
CA VAL A 460 -52.22 15.68 1.77
C VAL A 460 -52.14 14.77 0.55
N ALA A 461 -51.21 15.08 -0.36
CA ALA A 461 -50.94 14.37 -1.60
C ALA A 461 -49.69 13.50 -1.41
N MET A 462 -49.73 12.30 -2.02
CA MET A 462 -48.68 11.60 -2.78
C MET A 462 -48.85 10.07 -2.58
N ASP A 463 -49.43 9.44 -3.61
CA ASP A 463 -49.46 7.99 -3.82
C ASP A 463 -48.23 7.65 -4.68
N ASP A 464 -47.21 7.01 -4.10
CA ASP A 464 -46.22 6.25 -4.86
C ASP A 464 -46.40 4.76 -4.51
N ARG A 465 -46.92 3.99 -5.45
CA ARG A 465 -47.01 2.53 -5.36
C ARG A 465 -45.78 1.90 -5.98
N ILE A 466 -45.07 1.08 -5.22
CA ILE A 466 -44.09 0.12 -5.74
C ILE A 466 -44.87 -1.14 -6.13
N ASP A 467 -44.95 -1.44 -7.43
CA ASP A 467 -45.46 -2.72 -7.91
C ASP A 467 -44.31 -3.72 -8.05
N LEU A 468 -44.21 -4.67 -7.10
CA LEU A 468 -43.34 -5.84 -7.23
C LEU A 468 -44.11 -6.92 -8.02
N SER A 469 -43.86 -7.03 -9.31
CA SER A 469 -44.32 -8.19 -10.07
C SER A 469 -43.28 -9.31 -9.97
N ALA A 470 -43.60 -10.37 -9.23
CA ALA A 470 -42.81 -11.61 -9.25
C ALA A 470 -43.07 -12.33 -10.58
N GLY A 471 -42.02 -12.50 -11.39
CA GLY A 471 -42.10 -13.26 -12.63
C GLY A 471 -42.48 -14.72 -12.35
N LEU A 472 -43.57 -15.18 -12.96
CA LEU A 472 -43.90 -16.60 -13.01
C LEU A 472 -42.98 -17.29 -14.02
N ASP A 473 -42.53 -18.51 -13.72
CA ASP A 473 -41.83 -19.37 -14.68
C ASP A 473 -42.75 -19.60 -15.91
N PRO A 474 -42.35 -19.17 -17.12
CA PRO A 474 -43.20 -19.24 -18.31
C PRO A 474 -43.45 -20.68 -18.80
N SER A 475 -42.80 -21.70 -18.23
CA SER A 475 -43.04 -23.10 -18.55
C SER A 475 -44.00 -23.82 -17.59
N THR A 476 -44.15 -23.35 -16.35
CA THR A 476 -44.92 -24.04 -15.29
C THR A 476 -45.99 -23.20 -14.58
N GLY A 477 -45.92 -21.86 -14.65
CA GLY A 477 -46.94 -20.97 -14.09
C GLY A 477 -47.08 -20.99 -12.56
N GLN A 478 -46.09 -21.51 -11.82
CA GLN A 478 -46.03 -21.46 -10.35
C GLN A 478 -44.91 -20.52 -9.88
N PRO A 479 -45.01 -19.93 -8.66
CA PRO A 479 -43.91 -19.19 -8.05
C PRO A 479 -42.74 -20.11 -7.69
N PRO A 480 -41.48 -19.63 -7.72
CA PRO A 480 -40.30 -20.45 -7.44
C PRO A 480 -40.31 -20.98 -5.98
N SER A 481 -39.81 -22.20 -5.79
CA SER A 481 -39.60 -22.78 -4.46
C SER A 481 -38.51 -22.04 -3.69
N SER A 482 -38.54 -22.13 -2.36
CA SER A 482 -37.89 -21.24 -1.40
C SER A 482 -36.34 -21.15 -1.39
N ASP A 483 -35.65 -21.70 -2.38
CA ASP A 483 -34.18 -21.66 -2.48
C ASP A 483 -33.64 -20.97 -3.76
N ASP A 484 -34.51 -20.43 -4.63
CA ASP A 484 -34.08 -19.71 -5.83
C ASP A 484 -34.09 -18.18 -5.63
N ALA A 485 -32.96 -17.54 -5.94
CA ALA A 485 -32.78 -16.10 -5.88
C ALA A 485 -33.72 -15.37 -6.84
N VAL A 486 -34.45 -14.38 -6.34
CA VAL A 486 -35.30 -13.50 -7.16
C VAL A 486 -34.43 -12.40 -7.76
N LEU A 487 -34.31 -12.39 -9.10
CA LEU A 487 -33.71 -11.30 -9.85
C LEU A 487 -34.73 -10.15 -9.93
N ALA A 488 -34.46 -9.02 -9.28
CA ALA A 488 -35.27 -7.81 -9.39
C ALA A 488 -34.56 -6.80 -10.29
N VAL A 489 -35.19 -6.42 -11.40
CA VAL A 489 -34.78 -5.29 -12.25
C VAL A 489 -35.52 -4.05 -11.76
N LEU A 490 -34.81 -3.03 -11.29
CA LEU A 490 -35.40 -1.75 -10.89
C LEU A 490 -35.45 -0.81 -12.10
N THR A 491 -36.64 -0.29 -12.39
CA THR A 491 -36.85 0.81 -13.35
C THR A 491 -37.39 2.02 -12.59
N PHE A 492 -36.76 3.17 -12.76
CA PHE A 492 -37.19 4.43 -12.15
C PHE A 492 -37.85 5.34 -13.20
N GLU A 493 -39.04 5.87 -12.89
CA GLU A 493 -39.61 7.03 -13.57
C GLU A 493 -39.83 8.13 -12.52
N SER A 494 -39.24 9.31 -12.74
CA SER A 494 -39.43 10.48 -11.88
C SER A 494 -40.07 11.62 -12.69
N THR A 495 -41.17 12.17 -12.16
CA THR A 495 -41.78 13.41 -12.66
C THR A 495 -41.79 14.48 -11.56
N GLY A 496 -40.68 15.21 -11.41
CA GLY A 496 -40.57 16.38 -10.53
C GLY A 496 -39.14 16.91 -10.42
N PRO A 497 -38.91 18.22 -10.19
CA PRO A 497 -37.56 18.78 -10.29
C PRO A 497 -36.75 18.55 -9.01
N SER A 498 -35.46 18.24 -9.21
CA SER A 498 -34.34 18.18 -8.25
C SER A 498 -34.38 17.09 -7.17
N CYS A 499 -33.85 15.92 -7.51
CA CYS A 499 -32.63 15.32 -6.91
C CYS A 499 -32.08 14.34 -7.96
N GLY A 500 -31.08 14.75 -8.72
CA GLY A 500 -30.42 13.89 -9.69
C GLY A 500 -29.38 13.03 -8.98
N PHE A 501 -29.45 11.71 -9.20
CA PHE A 501 -28.28 10.85 -9.07
C PHE A 501 -27.62 10.84 -10.44
N GLU A 502 -26.32 11.13 -10.49
CA GLU A 502 -25.52 11.11 -11.71
C GLU A 502 -24.91 9.72 -11.83
N LEU A 503 -25.25 9.01 -12.89
CA LEU A 503 -24.58 7.80 -13.33
C LEU A 503 -23.77 8.20 -14.56
N GLU A 504 -22.45 8.12 -14.44
CA GLU A 504 -21.51 8.51 -15.47
C GLU A 504 -21.40 7.40 -16.50
N PHE A 505 -21.68 7.71 -17.77
CA PHE A 505 -21.53 6.79 -18.89
C PHE A 505 -20.69 7.46 -19.98
N CYS A 506 -19.53 6.89 -20.29
CA CYS A 506 -18.78 7.23 -21.50
C CYS A 506 -19.38 6.49 -22.70
N LEU A 507 -19.89 7.22 -23.69
CA LEU A 507 -20.36 6.64 -24.96
C LEU A 507 -19.67 7.36 -26.12
N ASN A 508 -18.78 6.64 -26.81
CA ASN A 508 -18.19 7.04 -28.09
C ASN A 508 -19.01 6.47 -29.25
N GLU A 509 -19.86 7.28 -29.90
CA GLU A 509 -20.17 7.05 -31.31
C GLU A 509 -20.16 8.36 -32.10
N GLY A 510 -19.43 8.35 -33.22
CA GLY A 510 -19.61 9.32 -34.31
C GLY A 510 -21.04 9.27 -34.88
N PRO A 511 -21.38 10.04 -35.94
CA PRO A 511 -22.77 10.38 -36.24
C PRO A 511 -23.58 9.18 -36.78
N SER A 512 -24.11 8.36 -35.89
CA SER A 512 -25.04 7.26 -36.16
C SER A 512 -26.49 7.74 -36.03
N ARG A 513 -27.22 7.79 -37.14
CA ARG A 513 -28.69 7.99 -37.10
C ARG A 513 -29.38 6.68 -36.71
N LEU A 514 -29.92 6.60 -35.50
CA LEU A 514 -30.88 5.56 -35.11
C LEU A 514 -32.29 5.92 -35.62
N ILE A 515 -32.83 5.08 -36.50
CA ILE A 515 -34.22 5.11 -36.98
C ILE A 515 -34.85 3.78 -36.57
N GLN A 516 -35.97 3.81 -35.85
CA GLN A 516 -36.79 2.61 -35.65
C GLN A 516 -37.57 2.25 -36.93
N PRO A 517 -37.96 0.97 -37.12
CA PRO A 517 -38.58 0.48 -38.36
C PRO A 517 -39.90 1.16 -38.77
N ASP A 518 -40.50 2.02 -37.94
CA ASP A 518 -41.75 2.72 -38.19
C ASP A 518 -41.60 4.24 -38.46
N GLY A 519 -40.38 4.80 -38.43
CA GLY A 519 -40.07 6.10 -39.02
C GLY A 519 -40.43 7.35 -38.21
N THR A 520 -40.69 7.26 -36.91
CA THR A 520 -40.91 8.43 -36.05
C THR A 520 -39.65 8.90 -35.30
N ALA A 521 -39.43 10.22 -35.26
CA ALA A 521 -38.30 10.85 -34.59
C ALA A 521 -38.57 11.11 -33.10
N ILE A 522 -37.58 10.86 -32.25
CA ILE A 522 -37.61 11.17 -30.82
C ILE A 522 -37.15 12.62 -30.59
N VAL A 523 -37.83 13.34 -29.70
CA VAL A 523 -37.38 14.64 -29.16
C VAL A 523 -36.32 14.35 -28.08
N PRO A 524 -35.09 14.90 -28.15
CA PRO A 524 -34.02 14.46 -27.26
C PRO A 524 -34.24 14.94 -25.82
N LEU A 525 -34.08 14.01 -24.88
CA LEU A 525 -33.62 14.31 -23.53
C LEU A 525 -32.21 14.90 -23.67
N ALA A 526 -31.90 16.00 -23.00
CA ALA A 526 -30.59 16.64 -23.09
C ALA A 526 -29.53 15.75 -22.45
N LEU A 527 -28.83 14.97 -23.29
CA LEU A 527 -27.56 14.32 -22.95
C LEU A 527 -26.48 15.41 -22.96
N HIS A 528 -25.86 15.69 -21.81
CA HIS A 528 -24.59 16.41 -21.81
C HIS A 528 -23.51 15.41 -22.20
N ILE A 529 -23.10 15.46 -23.46
CA ILE A 529 -21.86 14.84 -23.93
C ILE A 529 -20.75 15.73 -23.37
N LEU A 530 -19.95 15.20 -22.43
CA LEU A 530 -18.72 15.87 -22.03
C LEU A 530 -17.83 16.03 -23.29
N PRO A 531 -17.13 17.15 -23.44
CA PRO A 531 -16.14 17.27 -24.52
C PRO A 531 -15.12 16.14 -24.35
N GLY A 532 -14.90 15.35 -25.42
CA GLY A 532 -14.06 14.16 -25.39
C GLY A 532 -12.68 14.43 -24.79
N CYS A 533 -12.09 13.41 -24.16
CA CYS A 533 -10.77 13.49 -23.54
C CYS A 533 -9.71 13.85 -24.59
N PRO A 534 -9.16 15.08 -24.57
CA PRO A 534 -8.19 15.48 -25.58
C PRO A 534 -6.90 14.71 -25.35
N GLY A 535 -6.46 13.90 -26.31
CA GLY A 535 -5.21 13.13 -26.21
C GLY A 535 -5.37 11.62 -26.00
N ASP A 536 -6.58 11.14 -25.68
CA ASP A 536 -6.91 9.70 -25.65
C ASP A 536 -7.21 9.24 -27.09
N VAL A 537 -6.19 8.70 -27.74
CA VAL A 537 -6.23 8.27 -29.15
C VAL A 537 -6.73 6.83 -29.26
N THR A 538 -6.40 6.01 -28.26
CA THR A 538 -6.72 4.59 -28.18
C THR A 538 -8.18 4.34 -27.78
N GLY A 539 -8.77 5.28 -27.05
CA GLY A 539 -10.17 5.30 -26.61
C GLY A 539 -10.44 4.49 -25.35
N ASP A 540 -9.46 4.35 -24.47
CA ASP A 540 -9.54 3.59 -23.22
C ASP A 540 -9.79 4.46 -21.97
N CYS A 541 -10.03 5.76 -22.17
CA CYS A 541 -10.33 6.76 -21.14
C CYS A 541 -9.13 7.11 -20.24
N VAL A 542 -7.91 6.82 -20.68
CA VAL A 542 -6.66 7.30 -20.07
C VAL A 542 -5.81 7.91 -21.18
N VAL A 543 -5.01 8.93 -20.86
CA VAL A 543 -3.95 9.40 -21.75
C VAL A 543 -2.62 8.87 -21.21
N ASP A 544 -2.08 7.86 -21.86
CA ASP A 544 -0.88 7.16 -21.40
C ASP A 544 0.12 6.85 -22.54
N PHE A 545 1.02 5.91 -22.26
CA PHE A 545 2.06 5.51 -23.19
C PHE A 545 1.51 4.87 -24.48
N ALA A 546 0.34 4.24 -24.43
CA ALA A 546 -0.31 3.66 -25.60
C ALA A 546 -0.75 4.74 -26.60
N ASP A 547 -1.32 5.85 -26.12
CA ASP A 547 -1.68 6.99 -26.97
C ASP A 547 -0.47 7.68 -27.58
N LEU A 548 0.59 7.82 -26.77
CA LEU A 548 1.87 8.36 -27.22
C LEU A 548 2.46 7.52 -28.37
N LEU A 549 2.46 6.19 -28.21
CA LEU A 549 2.93 5.27 -29.24
C LEU A 549 2.08 5.36 -30.50
N GLU A 550 0.76 5.53 -30.37
CA GLU A 550 -0.13 5.70 -31.50
C GLU A 550 0.17 7.01 -32.26
N VAL A 551 0.38 8.13 -31.58
CA VAL A 551 0.78 9.39 -32.24
C VAL A 551 2.14 9.27 -32.93
N LEU A 552 3.11 8.63 -32.29
CA LEU A 552 4.43 8.42 -32.90
C LEU A 552 4.36 7.48 -34.13
N ALA A 553 3.44 6.51 -34.12
CA ALA A 553 3.25 5.59 -35.23
C ALA A 553 2.70 6.27 -36.50
N TYR A 554 1.94 7.35 -36.37
CA TYR A 554 1.33 8.09 -37.48
C TYR A 554 2.11 9.35 -37.90
N TRP A 555 3.36 9.51 -37.45
CA TRP A 555 4.17 10.72 -37.68
C TRP A 555 4.29 11.11 -39.16
N GLY A 556 3.81 12.31 -39.51
CA GLY A 556 3.78 12.83 -40.87
C GLY A 556 2.36 13.04 -41.44
N PRO A 557 2.20 13.14 -42.77
CA PRO A 557 0.92 13.45 -43.40
C PRO A 557 -0.12 12.36 -43.14
N CYS A 558 -1.22 12.72 -42.48
CA CYS A 558 -2.21 11.76 -42.02
C CYS A 558 -3.63 12.37 -42.04
N PRO A 559 -4.25 12.56 -43.22
CA PRO A 559 -5.52 13.29 -43.32
C PRO A 559 -6.67 12.48 -42.69
N GLY A 560 -7.14 12.93 -41.52
CA GLY A 560 -8.30 12.37 -40.83
C GLY A 560 -8.02 11.08 -40.05
N CYS A 561 -6.77 10.85 -39.64
CA CYS A 561 -6.47 9.81 -38.65
C CYS A 561 -6.64 10.36 -37.23
N ARG A 562 -6.84 9.46 -36.27
CA ARG A 562 -7.12 9.83 -34.87
C ARG A 562 -5.94 10.51 -34.16
N ALA A 563 -4.73 10.30 -34.66
CA ALA A 563 -3.49 10.87 -34.13
C ALA A 563 -3.25 12.34 -34.55
N ASP A 564 -4.04 12.90 -35.47
CA ASP A 564 -4.00 14.32 -35.90
C ASP A 564 -4.97 15.13 -35.02
N LEU A 565 -4.55 15.41 -33.79
CA LEU A 565 -5.37 15.95 -32.72
C LEU A 565 -5.78 17.42 -32.98
N ASP A 566 -5.00 18.17 -33.77
CA ASP A 566 -5.32 19.54 -34.17
C ASP A 566 -5.97 19.69 -35.55
N ASP A 567 -6.33 18.58 -36.21
CA ASP A 567 -6.89 18.53 -37.56
C ASP A 567 -6.04 19.29 -38.62
N SER A 568 -4.72 19.38 -38.42
CA SER A 568 -3.82 20.06 -39.36
C SER A 568 -3.57 19.27 -40.66
N GLY A 569 -3.93 17.99 -40.67
CA GLY A 569 -3.66 17.04 -41.74
C GLY A 569 -2.28 16.39 -41.65
N THR A 570 -1.55 16.63 -40.56
CA THR A 570 -0.19 16.14 -40.31
C THR A 570 0.03 15.87 -38.84
N VAL A 571 0.37 14.64 -38.47
CA VAL A 571 0.81 14.33 -37.11
C VAL A 571 2.23 14.85 -36.92
N ALA A 572 2.39 15.80 -36.01
CA ALA A 572 3.64 16.49 -35.77
C ALA A 572 3.80 16.84 -34.27
N LEU A 573 4.78 17.70 -33.98
CA LEU A 573 5.08 18.13 -32.61
C LEU A 573 3.88 18.77 -31.90
N GLY A 574 2.93 19.34 -32.65
CA GLY A 574 1.71 19.92 -32.08
C GLY A 574 0.82 18.88 -31.40
N ASP A 575 0.64 17.71 -32.02
CA ASP A 575 -0.17 16.61 -31.51
C ASP A 575 0.52 15.92 -30.33
N LEU A 576 1.83 15.72 -30.44
CA LEU A 576 2.64 15.17 -29.35
C LEU A 576 2.52 16.00 -28.07
N LEU A 577 2.58 17.33 -28.20
CA LEU A 577 2.44 18.24 -27.06
C LEU A 577 1.02 18.22 -26.47
N GLN A 578 -0.01 17.85 -27.23
CA GLN A 578 -1.36 17.71 -26.72
C GLN A 578 -1.54 16.45 -25.88
N ILE A 579 -0.95 15.32 -26.28
CA ILE A 579 -0.91 14.11 -25.45
C ILE A 579 -0.18 14.38 -24.14
N LEU A 580 1.01 14.95 -24.21
CA LEU A 580 1.81 15.24 -23.01
C LEU A 580 1.11 16.23 -22.06
N ALA A 581 0.29 17.15 -22.60
CA ALA A 581 -0.45 18.11 -21.80
C ALA A 581 -1.72 17.51 -21.14
N ALA A 582 -2.16 16.34 -21.59
CA ALA A 582 -3.38 15.69 -21.13
C ALA A 582 -3.12 14.36 -20.39
N TRP A 583 -1.86 14.06 -20.06
CA TRP A 583 -1.42 12.81 -19.45
C TRP A 583 -2.18 12.49 -18.15
N GLY A 584 -2.68 11.26 -18.03
CA GLY A 584 -3.46 10.80 -16.87
C GLY A 584 -4.92 10.45 -17.21
N SER A 585 -5.74 10.22 -16.18
CA SER A 585 -7.12 9.78 -16.35
C SER A 585 -8.06 10.92 -16.78
N CYS A 586 -8.98 10.61 -17.68
CA CYS A 586 -9.94 11.56 -18.22
C CYS A 586 -11.01 11.91 -17.16
N GLY A 587 -10.79 12.95 -16.37
CA GLY A 587 -11.77 13.42 -15.36
C GLY A 587 -11.21 14.06 -14.08
N GLN A 588 -9.91 14.31 -13.97
CA GLN A 588 -9.32 15.05 -12.84
C GLN A 588 -9.21 16.56 -13.09
#